data_AF-A0A4S0VZV2-F1
#
_entry.id   AF-A0A4S0VZV2-F1
#
_cell.length_a   1.000
_cell.length_b   1.000
_cell.length_c   1.000
_cell.angle_alpha   90.00
_cell.angle_beta   90.00
_cell.angle_gamma   90.00
#
_symmetry.space_group_name_H-M   'P 1'
#
loop_
_entity.id
_entity.type
_entity.pdbx_description
1 polymer ?
#
loop_
_entity_poly.entity_id
_entity_poly.type
_entity_poly.pdbx_seq_one_letter_code
_entity_poly.pdbx_strand_id
1 'polypeptide(L)' 'MSTRDPFPLQSEPTPEGEQTLVPGVRPITTRDRLALLMDAPMRARTAKKPLDIGLFDEARRNQLDLF' A
#
# COMPACT_ATOMS: atom_id res chain seq x y z
N MET A 1 -5.98 39.76 -16.26
CA MET A 1 -6.20 38.56 -17.11
C MET A 1 -6.90 37.52 -16.26
N SER A 2 -8.16 37.22 -16.55
CA SER A 2 -8.98 36.31 -15.75
C SER A 2 -8.82 34.89 -16.27
N THR A 3 -8.03 34.08 -15.59
CA THR A 3 -7.93 32.64 -15.84
C THR A 3 -9.18 31.99 -15.27
N ARG A 4 -10.23 31.85 -16.08
CA ARG A 4 -11.32 30.93 -15.76
C ARG A 4 -10.72 29.54 -15.70
N ASP A 5 -10.73 28.93 -14.53
CA ASP A 5 -10.42 27.51 -14.40
C ASP A 5 -11.38 26.73 -15.31
N PRO A 6 -10.89 25.87 -16.21
CA PRO A 6 -11.73 25.20 -17.21
C PRO A 6 -12.67 24.15 -16.60
N PHE A 7 -12.52 23.84 -15.31
CA PHE A 7 -13.33 22.87 -14.59
C PHE A 7 -14.29 23.58 -13.63
N PRO A 8 -15.58 23.18 -13.60
CA PRO A 8 -16.53 23.71 -12.63
C PRO A 8 -16.04 23.42 -11.21
N LEU A 9 -16.29 24.35 -10.29
CA LEU A 9 -15.96 24.20 -8.87
C LEU A 9 -16.67 22.96 -8.31
N GLN A 10 -15.90 21.92 -7.96
CA GLN A 10 -16.44 20.65 -7.47
C GLN A 10 -16.55 20.69 -5.94
N SER A 11 -17.61 20.11 -5.38
CA SER A 11 -17.78 19.92 -3.94
C SER A 11 -18.11 18.48 -3.60
N GLU A 12 -17.83 18.08 -2.36
CA GLU A 12 -18.22 16.79 -1.80
C GLU A 12 -18.73 16.91 -0.36
N PRO A 13 -19.65 16.04 0.07
CA PRO A 13 -20.10 15.97 1.45
C PRO A 13 -19.03 15.32 2.33
N THR A 14 -18.77 15.94 3.47
CA THR A 14 -17.85 15.46 4.51
C THR A 14 -18.53 15.51 5.88
N PRO A 15 -17.98 14.85 6.93
CA PRO A 15 -18.50 14.99 8.29
C PRO A 15 -18.60 16.43 8.79
N GLU A 16 -17.78 17.34 8.25
CA GLU A 16 -17.74 18.76 8.55
C GLU A 16 -18.71 19.61 7.69
N GLY A 17 -19.38 19.00 6.71
CA GLY A 17 -20.32 19.64 5.78
C GLY A 17 -19.90 19.53 4.31
N GLU A 18 -20.54 20.34 3.45
CA GLU A 18 -20.14 20.45 2.03
C GLU A 18 -18.79 21.16 1.92
N GLN A 19 -17.79 20.47 1.40
CA GLN A 19 -16.44 21.00 1.20
C GLN A 19 -16.09 21.09 -0.28
N THR A 20 -15.35 22.14 -0.64
CA THR A 20 -14.92 22.38 -2.02
C THR A 20 -13.60 21.68 -2.30
N LEU A 21 -13.49 21.04 -3.46
CA LEU A 21 -12.23 20.45 -3.92
C LEU A 21 -11.26 21.52 -4.40
N VAL A 22 -9.97 21.32 -4.12
CA VAL A 22 -8.90 22.18 -4.63
C VAL A 22 -8.82 22.01 -6.16
N PRO A 23 -8.85 23.10 -6.95
CA PRO A 23 -8.75 23.01 -8.40
C PRO A 23 -7.49 22.25 -8.85
N GLY A 24 -7.66 21.36 -9.83
CA GLY A 24 -6.58 20.51 -10.35
C GLY A 24 -6.21 19.31 -9.47
N VAL A 25 -6.79 19.16 -8.29
CA VAL A 25 -6.55 18.02 -7.40
C VAL A 25 -7.76 17.08 -7.42
N ARG A 26 -7.53 15.80 -7.78
CA ARG A 26 -8.56 14.76 -7.76
C ARG A 26 -8.55 14.03 -6.41
N PRO A 27 -9.70 13.83 -5.75
CA PRO A 27 -9.80 13.01 -4.54
C PRO A 27 -9.34 11.57 -4.78
N ILE A 28 -8.74 10.98 -3.75
CA ILE A 28 -8.32 9.57 -3.78
C ILE A 28 -9.51 8.71 -3.34
N THR A 29 -10.04 7.92 -4.26
CA THR A 29 -11.17 7.02 -3.99
C THR A 29 -10.72 5.73 -3.32
N THR A 30 -11.66 4.98 -2.73
CA THR A 30 -11.39 3.62 -2.21
C THR A 30 -10.86 2.70 -3.30
N ARG A 31 -11.35 2.83 -4.54
CA ARG A 31 -10.86 2.08 -5.69
C ARG A 31 -9.38 2.37 -5.97
N ASP A 32 -8.98 3.64 -5.95
CA ASP A 32 -7.58 4.03 -6.17
C ASP A 32 -6.66 3.42 -5.10
N ARG A 33 -7.10 3.45 -3.83
CA ARG A 33 -6.37 2.84 -2.71
C ARG A 33 -6.21 1.32 -2.89
N LEU A 34 -7.27 0.64 -3.32
CA LEU A 34 -7.24 -0.80 -3.55
C LEU A 34 -6.35 -1.18 -4.74
N ALA A 35 -6.42 -0.43 -5.84
CA ALA A 35 -5.57 -0.66 -7.00
C ALA A 35 -4.08 -0.54 -6.63
N LEU A 36 -3.71 0.49 -5.87
CA LEU A 36 -2.35 0.67 -5.37
C LEU A 36 -1.88 -0.52 -4.52
N LEU A 37 -2.75 -1.06 -3.66
CA LEU A 37 -2.42 -2.21 -2.82
C LEU A 37 -2.29 -3.51 -3.62
N MET A 38 -3.05 -3.65 -4.71
CA MET A 38 -2.97 -4.81 -5.61
C MET A 38 -1.66 -4.83 -6.40
N ASP A 39 -1.21 -3.66 -6.87
CA ASP A 39 0.03 -3.52 -7.65
C ASP A 39 1.28 -3.50 -6.75
N ALA A 40 1.11 -3.34 -5.43
CA ALA A 40 2.23 -3.31 -4.50
C ALA A 40 2.96 -4.67 -4.45
N PRO A 41 4.30 -4.68 -4.42
CA PRO A 41 5.05 -5.91 -4.22
C PRO A 41 4.65 -6.54 -2.90
N MET A 42 4.54 -7.87 -2.89
CA MET A 42 4.09 -8.64 -1.73
C MET A 42 5.11 -8.48 -0.58
N ARG A 43 4.82 -7.55 0.34
CA ARG A 43 5.66 -7.32 1.51
C ARG A 43 5.42 -8.40 2.55
N ALA A 44 6.51 -8.90 3.14
CA ALA A 44 6.43 -9.74 4.32
C ALA A 44 5.73 -8.97 5.45
N ARG A 45 4.60 -9.49 5.93
CA ARG A 45 3.80 -8.87 7.02
C ARG A 45 4.44 -9.06 8.40
N THR A 46 5.49 -9.86 8.49
CA THR A 46 6.24 -10.17 9.70
C THR A 46 7.68 -10.46 9.32
N ALA A 47 8.59 -10.33 10.28
CA ALA A 47 9.96 -10.82 10.13
C ALA A 47 9.90 -12.33 9.88
N LYS A 48 10.20 -12.75 8.64
CA LYS A 48 10.32 -14.16 8.29
C LYS A 48 11.72 -14.61 8.67
N LYS A 49 11.82 -15.68 9.47
CA LYS A 49 13.09 -16.40 9.61
C LYS A 49 13.49 -16.92 8.23
N PRO A 50 14.78 -16.95 7.88
CA PRO A 50 15.23 -17.63 6.67
C PRO A 50 14.65 -19.05 6.63
N LEU A 51 14.23 -19.51 5.44
CA LEU A 51 13.74 -20.87 5.24
C LEU A 51 14.93 -21.80 4.95
N ASP A 52 15.99 -21.66 5.73
CA ASP A 52 17.17 -22.52 5.78
C ASP A 52 16.93 -23.74 6.70
N ILE A 53 15.65 -24.07 6.88
CA ILE A 53 15.15 -25.25 7.59
C ILE A 53 14.61 -26.24 6.53
N GLY A 54 15.50 -27.07 5.98
CA GLY A 54 15.19 -28.04 4.94
C GLY A 54 15.61 -29.46 5.29
N LEU A 55 15.48 -30.39 4.34
CA LEU A 55 16.00 -31.77 4.47
C LEU A 55 17.51 -31.78 4.79
N PHE A 56 18.23 -30.77 4.28
CA PHE A 56 19.62 -30.53 4.58
C PHE A 56 19.71 -29.39 5.60
N ASP A 57 20.24 -29.70 6.78
CA ASP A 57 20.57 -28.71 7.81
C ASP A 57 21.90 -28.03 7.47
N GLU A 58 21.92 -27.27 6.36
CA GLU A 58 23.11 -26.58 5.88
C GLU A 58 23.66 -25.59 6.93
N ALA A 59 22.78 -25.04 7.75
CA ALA A 59 23.12 -24.15 8.85
C ALA A 59 23.54 -24.87 10.15
N ARG A 60 23.59 -26.22 10.15
CA ARG A 60 23.98 -27.09 11.28
C ARG A 60 23.26 -26.76 12.61
N ARG A 61 22.00 -26.33 12.54
CA ARG A 61 21.22 -25.91 13.72
C ARG A 61 20.70 -27.08 14.56
N ASN A 62 20.54 -28.24 13.94
CA ASN A 62 20.03 -29.49 14.51
C ASN A 62 20.93 -30.67 14.11
N GLN A 63 22.24 -30.45 13.94
CA GLN A 63 23.17 -31.52 13.63
C GLN A 63 23.19 -32.51 14.80
N LEU A 64 22.72 -33.74 14.55
CA LEU A 64 22.88 -34.85 15.49
C LEU A 64 24.33 -35.34 15.39
N ASP A 65 24.98 -35.55 16.53
CA ASP A 65 26.23 -36.30 16.53
C ASP A 65 25.92 -37.75 16.13
N LEU A 66 26.55 -38.17 15.04
CA LEU A 66 26.60 -39.57 14.70
C LEU A 66 27.87 -40.13 15.36
N PHE A 67 27.62 -40.88 16.45
CA PHE A 67 28.56 -41.61 17.32
C PHE A 67 29.21 -40.81 18.45
#